data_AF-A0A7M6DNM9-F1
#
_entry.id   AF-A0A7M6DNM9-F1
#
_cell.length_a   1.000
_cell.length_b   1.000
_cell.length_c   1.000
_cell.angle_alpha   90.00
_cell.angle_beta   90.00
_cell.angle_gamma   90.00
#
_symmetry.space_group_name_H-M   'P 1'
#
loop_
_entity.id
_entity.type
_entity.pdbx_description
1 polymer ?
#
loop_
_entity_poly.entity_id
_entity_poly.type
_entity_poly.pdbx_seq_one_letter_code
_entity_poly.pdbx_strand_id
1 'polypeptide(L)'
;MTSFNSPSQHSPQMNEASNEEKTGDSEQVQIPFEASMARLIVYCISVPYKHGETNPNCCEMHYFSVNQISTLVEKCPLEMIYLTQRKFIRTYPKASRVDSSNYNPMLSWRHGIQMAAINVQKPDNGFYINDGLFIKSNGTGYVFKPSQMTTKGSTYHPQMTKPATGDFSQRMKIEIFCGQFVESEHFTDLPVAIEMEIIGAVEKDCQSFYTEPSNNLFNPVWERSTFTFDLSLPSMCLLLVKVVSVSRVNRLV
;
A
#
# COMPACT_ATOMS: atom_id res chain seq x y z
N MET A 1 17.89 -44.98 0.65
CA MET A 1 18.33 -44.15 1.80
C MET A 1 19.06 -42.94 1.24
N THR A 2 18.35 -41.85 1.03
CA THR A 2 18.93 -40.56 0.60
C THR A 2 19.02 -39.68 1.82
N SER A 3 20.25 -39.40 2.26
CA SER A 3 20.55 -38.53 3.39
C SER A 3 20.08 -37.12 3.10
N PHE A 4 19.16 -36.60 3.92
CA PHE A 4 18.90 -35.17 3.98
C PHE A 4 20.12 -34.50 4.60
N ASN A 5 20.89 -33.77 3.79
CA ASN A 5 21.93 -32.89 4.30
C ASN A 5 21.27 -31.78 5.12
N SER A 6 21.71 -31.65 6.38
CA SER A 6 21.32 -30.57 7.28
C SER A 6 21.61 -29.21 6.62
N PRO A 7 20.71 -28.22 6.70
CA PRO A 7 21.01 -26.87 6.27
C PRO A 7 22.19 -26.33 7.07
N SER A 8 23.10 -25.63 6.40
CA SER A 8 24.22 -24.93 7.02
C SER A 8 23.73 -24.01 8.14
N GLN A 9 24.41 -24.06 9.29
CA GLN A 9 24.14 -23.21 10.44
C GLN A 9 24.55 -21.76 10.14
N HIS A 10 23.71 -21.03 9.42
CA HIS A 10 23.75 -19.57 9.44
C HIS A 10 22.65 -19.09 10.37
N SER A 11 23.04 -18.74 11.59
CA SER A 11 22.18 -18.01 12.53
C SER A 11 21.74 -16.70 11.86
N PRO A 12 20.43 -16.40 11.76
CA PRO A 12 19.99 -15.11 11.24
C PRO A 12 20.43 -14.01 12.21
N GLN A 13 21.42 -13.22 11.82
CA GLN A 13 21.75 -11.98 12.50
C GLN A 13 20.73 -10.92 12.07
N MET A 14 19.75 -10.65 12.94
CA MET A 14 18.91 -9.47 12.80
C MET A 14 19.71 -8.24 13.22
N ASN A 15 20.39 -7.62 12.27
CA ASN A 15 20.90 -6.27 12.46
C ASN A 15 19.81 -5.28 12.04
N GLU A 16 19.30 -4.52 13.01
CA GLU A 16 18.52 -3.32 12.72
C GLU A 16 19.39 -2.37 11.90
N ALA A 17 19.04 -2.19 10.62
CA ALA A 17 19.63 -1.15 9.80
C ALA A 17 19.00 0.20 10.19
N SER A 18 19.35 0.71 11.37
CA SER A 18 19.08 2.08 11.78
C SER A 18 20.23 2.98 11.30
N ASN A 19 20.05 3.62 10.15
CA ASN A 19 20.77 4.87 9.87
C ASN A 19 19.99 6.00 10.56
N GLU A 20 20.19 6.13 11.87
CA GLU A 20 19.86 7.34 12.62
C GLU A 20 21.18 7.88 13.20
N GLU A 21 21.39 9.18 13.06
CA GLU A 21 22.55 9.89 13.63
C GLU A 21 22.64 9.59 15.12
N LYS A 22 23.72 8.89 15.51
CA LYS A 22 24.00 8.54 16.91
C LYS A 22 24.13 9.80 17.75
N THR A 23 23.14 10.02 18.61
CA THR A 23 23.31 10.80 19.83
C THR A 23 22.96 9.88 21.00
N GLY A 24 23.97 9.52 21.80
CA GLY A 24 23.83 8.68 22.99
C GLY A 24 24.37 7.27 22.80
N ASP A 25 25.58 7.03 23.31
CA ASP A 25 26.22 5.71 23.35
C ASP A 25 25.51 4.86 24.42
N SER A 26 24.58 4.00 23.98
CA SER A 26 24.08 2.88 24.76
C SER A 26 24.48 1.61 24.04
N GLU A 27 25.37 0.83 24.65
CA GLU A 27 25.77 -0.48 24.12
C GLU A 27 24.53 -1.36 23.98
N GLN A 28 24.10 -1.60 22.74
CA GLN A 28 23.06 -2.58 22.45
C GLN A 28 23.60 -3.97 22.80
N VAL A 29 23.12 -4.53 23.92
CA VAL A 29 23.44 -5.89 24.33
C VAL A 29 22.87 -6.86 23.29
N GLN A 30 23.73 -7.45 22.47
CA GLN A 30 23.35 -8.54 21.55
C GLN A 30 23.09 -9.81 22.37
N ILE A 31 21.82 -10.10 22.61
CA ILE A 31 21.39 -11.37 23.19
C ILE A 31 21.43 -12.44 22.09
N PRO A 32 22.12 -13.58 22.29
CA PRO A 32 22.13 -14.66 21.32
C PRO A 32 20.72 -15.16 21.02
N PHE A 33 20.38 -15.32 19.75
CA PHE A 33 19.09 -15.85 19.33
C PHE A 33 19.00 -17.35 19.66
N GLU A 34 17.94 -17.73 20.36
CA GLU A 34 17.78 -19.08 20.90
C GLU A 34 17.54 -20.11 19.77
N ALA A 35 18.22 -21.26 19.86
CA ALA A 35 18.25 -22.23 18.76
C ALA A 35 16.88 -22.88 18.48
N SER A 36 16.06 -23.09 19.50
CA SER A 36 14.70 -23.62 19.33
C SER A 36 13.81 -22.63 18.58
N MET A 37 13.97 -21.32 18.80
CA MET A 37 13.30 -20.26 18.02
C MET A 37 13.78 -20.23 16.57
N ALA A 38 15.09 -20.36 16.33
CA ALA A 38 15.66 -20.43 14.98
C ALA A 38 15.09 -21.58 14.14
N ARG A 39 14.80 -22.72 14.77
CA ARG A 39 14.20 -23.87 14.10
C ARG A 39 12.77 -23.64 13.61
N LEU A 40 12.07 -22.62 14.12
CA LEU A 40 10.70 -22.28 13.67
C LEU A 40 10.71 -21.42 12.39
N ILE A 41 11.85 -20.82 12.03
CA ILE A 41 11.98 -19.94 10.87
C ILE A 41 12.30 -20.80 9.64
N VAL A 42 11.29 -21.04 8.80
CA VAL A 42 11.44 -21.88 7.59
C VAL A 42 11.37 -21.04 6.32
N TYR A 43 10.22 -20.41 6.02
CA TYR A 43 9.96 -19.76 4.73
C TYR A 43 10.08 -18.22 4.75
N CYS A 44 10.24 -17.63 5.93
CA CYS A 44 10.28 -16.19 6.16
C CYS A 44 11.53 -15.82 6.96
N ILE A 45 12.70 -16.13 6.40
CA ILE A 45 14.01 -15.81 6.96
C ILE A 45 14.26 -14.32 6.74
N SER A 46 14.13 -13.53 7.79
CA SER A 46 14.37 -12.09 7.71
C SER A 46 15.86 -11.82 7.49
N VAL A 47 16.20 -11.12 6.41
CA VAL A 47 17.56 -10.69 6.10
C VAL A 47 17.58 -9.22 5.66
N PRO A 48 18.56 -8.42 6.12
CA PRO A 48 18.73 -7.06 5.65
C PRO A 48 18.88 -7.03 4.13
N TYR A 49 18.23 -6.06 3.49
CA TYR A 49 18.37 -5.87 2.06
C TYR A 49 19.74 -5.27 1.72
N LYS A 50 20.41 -5.81 0.70
CA LYS A 50 21.61 -5.21 0.11
C LYS A 50 21.42 -5.09 -1.40
N HIS A 51 21.53 -3.87 -1.89
CA HIS A 51 21.38 -3.58 -3.31
C HIS A 51 22.42 -4.36 -4.14
N GLY A 52 21.97 -4.98 -5.23
CA GLY A 52 22.82 -5.80 -6.12
C GLY A 52 23.16 -7.21 -5.59
N GLU A 53 22.83 -7.54 -4.34
CA GLU A 53 23.02 -8.90 -3.83
C GLU A 53 21.97 -9.85 -4.42
N THR A 54 22.42 -10.89 -5.11
CA THR A 54 21.52 -11.90 -5.67
C THR A 54 21.69 -13.20 -4.90
N ASN A 55 20.64 -13.60 -4.20
CA ASN A 55 20.58 -14.87 -3.48
C ASN A 55 19.34 -15.65 -3.96
N PRO A 56 19.52 -16.87 -4.49
CA PRO A 56 18.42 -17.66 -5.06
C PRO A 56 17.45 -18.23 -3.99
N ASN A 57 17.78 -18.14 -2.70
CA ASN A 57 16.93 -18.60 -1.62
C ASN A 57 15.63 -17.79 -1.55
N CYS A 58 14.51 -18.41 -1.94
CA CYS A 58 13.18 -17.81 -1.89
C CYS A 58 12.59 -17.71 -0.48
N CYS A 59 13.19 -18.39 0.50
CA CYS A 59 12.77 -18.32 1.89
C CYS A 59 13.29 -17.07 2.59
N GLU A 60 14.19 -16.31 1.96
CA GLU A 60 14.61 -15.01 2.47
C GLU A 60 13.56 -13.94 2.19
N MET A 61 13.29 -13.12 3.19
CA MET A 61 12.45 -11.96 3.08
C MET A 61 13.17 -10.69 3.54
N HIS A 62 12.81 -9.57 2.92
CA HIS A 62 13.33 -8.26 3.25
C HIS A 62 12.27 -7.40 3.93
N TYR A 63 12.72 -6.35 4.63
CA TYR A 63 11.85 -5.40 5.29
C TYR A 63 12.35 -3.98 5.08
N PHE A 64 11.41 -3.04 4.99
CA PHE A 64 11.70 -1.62 4.80
C PHE A 64 10.68 -0.78 5.56
N SER A 65 11.14 0.31 6.19
CA SER A 65 10.24 1.41 6.51
C SER A 65 9.69 2.03 5.22
N VAL A 66 8.52 2.65 5.29
CA VAL A 66 7.93 3.34 4.13
C VAL A 66 8.84 4.45 3.55
N ASN A 67 9.69 5.06 4.38
CA ASN A 67 10.63 6.08 3.91
C ASN A 67 11.76 5.44 3.10
N GLN A 68 12.32 4.33 3.58
CA GLN A 68 13.34 3.57 2.84
C GLN A 68 12.79 3.09 1.51
N ILE A 69 11.53 2.60 1.48
CA ILE A 69 10.94 2.16 0.23
C ILE A 69 10.71 3.32 -0.74
N SER A 70 10.23 4.48 -0.26
CA SER A 70 10.05 5.68 -1.11
C SER A 70 11.36 6.09 -1.79
N THR A 71 12.44 6.24 -1.01
CA THR A 71 13.75 6.62 -1.56
C THR A 71 14.31 5.58 -2.52
N LEU A 72 14.08 4.28 -2.26
CA LEU A 72 14.58 3.21 -3.12
C LEU A 72 13.84 3.18 -4.46
N VAL A 73 12.50 3.23 -4.44
CA VAL A 73 11.70 3.14 -5.67
C VAL A 73 11.74 4.41 -6.51
N GLU A 74 12.08 5.56 -5.93
CA GLU A 74 12.40 6.79 -6.67
C GLU A 74 13.64 6.59 -7.57
N LYS A 75 14.66 5.89 -7.08
CA LYS A 75 15.90 5.63 -7.84
C LYS A 75 15.80 4.40 -8.74
N CYS A 76 15.15 3.34 -8.26
CA CYS A 76 15.10 2.02 -8.89
C CYS A 76 13.66 1.46 -8.87
N PRO A 77 12.72 2.05 -9.62
CA PRO A 77 11.28 1.72 -9.53
C PRO A 77 10.94 0.28 -9.90
N LEU A 78 11.73 -0.37 -10.75
CA LEU A 78 11.48 -1.75 -11.17
C LEU A 78 12.11 -2.81 -10.27
N GLU A 79 13.08 -2.43 -9.43
CA GLU A 79 13.87 -3.39 -8.66
C GLU A 79 13.01 -4.23 -7.72
N MET A 80 12.09 -3.58 -7.01
CA MET A 80 11.16 -4.26 -6.10
C MET A 80 10.17 -5.17 -6.83
N ILE A 81 9.76 -4.82 -8.05
CA ILE A 81 8.87 -5.67 -8.85
C ILE A 81 9.57 -6.99 -9.17
N TYR A 82 10.82 -6.92 -9.64
CA TYR A 82 11.60 -8.13 -9.95
C TYR A 82 11.91 -8.95 -8.69
N LEU A 83 12.27 -8.30 -7.60
CA LEU A 83 12.59 -8.97 -6.34
C LEU A 83 11.36 -9.70 -5.77
N THR A 84 10.20 -9.05 -5.78
CA THR A 84 8.94 -9.59 -5.24
C THR A 84 8.32 -10.70 -6.10
N GLN A 85 8.86 -11.00 -7.29
CA GLN A 85 8.47 -12.19 -8.04
C GLN A 85 9.01 -13.48 -7.40
N ARG A 86 10.05 -13.38 -6.55
CA ARG A 86 10.72 -14.55 -5.94
C ARG A 86 10.89 -14.46 -4.43
N LYS A 87 10.84 -13.26 -3.85
CA LYS A 87 11.08 -13.04 -2.42
C LYS A 87 9.94 -12.31 -1.75
N PHE A 88 9.80 -12.56 -0.45
CA PHE A 88 8.88 -11.80 0.36
C PHE A 88 9.45 -10.43 0.77
N ILE A 89 8.65 -9.35 0.71
CA ILE A 89 9.05 -8.03 1.21
C ILE A 89 7.95 -7.49 2.11
N ARG A 90 8.33 -7.00 3.29
CA ARG A 90 7.47 -6.30 4.25
C ARG A 90 7.78 -4.82 4.27
N THR A 91 6.75 -3.98 4.16
CA THR A 91 6.84 -2.54 4.47
C THR A 91 6.08 -2.23 5.75
N TYR A 92 6.49 -1.18 6.45
CA TYR A 92 5.83 -0.74 7.69
C TYR A 92 5.93 0.78 7.89
N PRO A 93 5.01 1.40 8.65
CA PRO A 93 5.07 2.82 8.98
C PRO A 93 6.33 3.15 9.78
N LYS A 94 6.84 4.38 9.68
CA LYS A 94 7.99 4.80 10.48
C LYS A 94 7.66 4.74 11.98
N ALA A 95 8.59 4.22 12.79
CA ALA A 95 8.43 4.12 14.24
C ALA A 95 8.12 5.46 14.93
N SER A 96 8.57 6.59 14.36
CA SER A 96 8.28 7.93 14.88
C SER A 96 6.82 8.39 14.71
N ARG A 97 5.96 7.61 14.04
CA ARG A 97 4.52 7.87 13.94
C ARG A 97 3.81 7.48 15.23
N VAL A 98 4.02 8.28 16.27
CA VAL A 98 3.42 8.06 17.61
C VAL A 98 1.90 8.11 17.60
N ASP A 99 1.29 8.76 16.62
CA ASP A 99 -0.17 8.88 16.44
C ASP A 99 -0.82 7.66 15.75
N SER A 100 -0.02 6.65 15.40
CA SER A 100 -0.43 5.46 14.65
C SER A 100 -1.03 5.73 13.27
N SER A 101 -0.78 6.91 12.66
CA SER A 101 -1.25 7.21 11.32
C SER A 101 -0.67 6.26 10.27
N ASN A 102 -1.49 5.88 9.29
CA ASN A 102 -1.10 4.99 8.20
C ASN A 102 -0.55 5.77 7.00
N TYR A 103 0.31 5.11 6.22
CA TYR A 103 0.67 5.54 4.87
C TYR A 103 -0.33 4.98 3.85
N ASN A 104 -0.30 5.49 2.62
CA ASN A 104 -1.06 4.89 1.52
C ASN A 104 -0.39 3.55 1.09
N PRO A 105 -1.02 2.38 1.33
CA PRO A 105 -0.41 1.08 1.03
C PRO A 105 -0.21 0.85 -0.48
N MET A 106 -0.89 1.62 -1.35
CA MET A 106 -0.69 1.59 -2.79
C MET A 106 0.77 1.88 -3.20
N LEU A 107 1.51 2.67 -2.41
CA LEU A 107 2.95 2.88 -2.63
C LEU A 107 3.72 1.55 -2.64
N SER A 108 3.35 0.61 -1.76
CA SER A 108 4.00 -0.71 -1.72
C SER A 108 3.47 -1.63 -2.82
N TRP A 109 2.15 -1.73 -2.96
CA TRP A 109 1.53 -2.65 -3.92
C TRP A 109 1.89 -2.34 -5.36
N ARG A 110 1.97 -1.05 -5.75
CA ARG A 110 2.37 -0.67 -7.13
C ARG A 110 3.80 -1.08 -7.49
N HIS A 111 4.63 -1.42 -6.50
CA HIS A 111 5.98 -1.95 -6.67
C HIS A 111 6.07 -3.47 -6.42
N GLY A 112 4.92 -4.15 -6.35
CA GLY A 112 4.82 -5.61 -6.20
C GLY A 112 4.99 -6.13 -4.77
N ILE A 113 5.19 -5.24 -3.79
CA ILE A 113 5.39 -5.58 -2.38
C ILE A 113 4.06 -6.01 -1.76
N GLN A 114 4.01 -7.22 -1.24
CA GLN A 114 2.78 -7.86 -0.78
C GLN A 114 2.47 -7.65 0.71
N MET A 115 3.47 -7.55 1.59
CA MET A 115 3.24 -7.36 3.03
C MET A 115 3.34 -5.88 3.40
N ALA A 116 2.36 -5.08 2.97
CA ALA A 116 2.24 -3.67 3.35
C ALA A 116 1.57 -3.56 4.73
N ALA A 117 2.35 -3.50 5.80
CA ALA A 117 1.83 -3.48 7.16
C ALA A 117 1.24 -2.10 7.50
N ILE A 118 0.02 -2.08 8.03
CA ILE A 118 -0.66 -0.88 8.53
C ILE A 118 -1.09 -1.05 9.99
N ASN A 119 -1.38 0.06 10.65
CA ASN A 119 -1.99 0.13 11.98
C ASN A 119 -3.51 -0.04 11.85
N VAL A 120 -3.99 -1.28 11.99
CA VAL A 120 -5.42 -1.63 11.84
C VAL A 120 -6.32 -1.00 12.90
N GLN A 121 -5.76 -0.59 14.05
CA GLN A 121 -6.47 0.12 15.10
C GLN A 121 -6.82 1.58 14.75
N LYS A 122 -6.25 2.12 13.65
CA LYS A 122 -6.46 3.51 13.22
C LYS A 122 -7.37 3.54 11.98
N PRO A 123 -8.63 3.99 12.09
CA PRO A 123 -9.57 4.04 10.97
C PRO A 123 -9.36 5.29 10.09
N ASP A 124 -8.24 5.33 9.38
CA ASP A 124 -7.88 6.39 8.42
C ASP A 124 -7.88 5.88 6.97
N ASN A 125 -7.52 6.74 6.00
CA ASN A 125 -7.50 6.36 4.58
C ASN A 125 -6.65 5.10 4.33
N GLY A 126 -5.49 4.96 4.98
CA GLY A 126 -4.65 3.77 4.79
C GLY A 126 -5.36 2.48 5.19
N PHE A 127 -6.13 2.52 6.29
CA PHE A 127 -7.00 1.41 6.71
C PHE A 127 -8.09 1.10 5.68
N TYR A 128 -8.86 2.10 5.24
CA TYR A 128 -9.97 1.88 4.29
C TYR A 128 -9.48 1.36 2.93
N ILE A 129 -8.31 1.83 2.47
CA ILE A 129 -7.68 1.35 1.24
C ILE A 129 -7.27 -0.12 1.38
N ASN A 130 -6.69 -0.49 2.53
CA ASN A 130 -6.34 -1.87 2.84
C ASN A 130 -7.58 -2.77 2.85
N ASP A 131 -8.60 -2.40 3.61
CA ASP A 131 -9.83 -3.16 3.72
C ASP A 131 -10.52 -3.35 2.34
N GLY A 132 -10.60 -2.26 1.56
CA GLY A 132 -11.17 -2.27 0.20
C GLY A 132 -10.42 -3.15 -0.80
N LEU A 133 -9.11 -3.35 -0.66
CA LEU A 133 -8.38 -4.31 -1.50
C LEU A 133 -8.70 -5.76 -1.10
N PHE A 134 -8.62 -6.06 0.20
CA PHE A 134 -8.69 -7.44 0.69
C PHE A 134 -10.12 -8.01 0.71
N ILE A 135 -11.16 -7.17 0.74
CA ILE A 135 -12.54 -7.62 0.58
C ILE A 135 -12.77 -8.31 -0.78
N LYS A 136 -12.02 -7.95 -1.83
CA LYS A 136 -12.09 -8.58 -3.18
C LYS A 136 -11.79 -10.09 -3.14
N SER A 137 -11.07 -10.56 -2.12
CA SER A 137 -10.68 -11.96 -1.95
C SER A 137 -11.58 -12.73 -0.98
N ASN A 138 -12.85 -12.33 -0.84
CA ASN A 138 -13.78 -12.84 0.19
C ASN A 138 -13.18 -12.77 1.60
N GLY A 139 -12.32 -11.77 1.87
CA GLY A 139 -11.68 -11.58 3.17
C GLY A 139 -10.62 -12.64 3.54
N THR A 140 -10.10 -13.42 2.59
CA THR A 140 -9.06 -14.44 2.87
C THR A 140 -7.71 -13.84 3.30
N GLY A 141 -7.50 -12.55 3.06
CA GLY A 141 -6.22 -11.87 3.30
C GLY A 141 -5.19 -12.06 2.20
N TYR A 142 -5.54 -12.71 1.08
CA TYR A 142 -4.64 -12.94 -0.06
C TYR A 142 -5.30 -12.51 -1.37
N VAL A 143 -4.67 -11.55 -2.06
CA VAL A 143 -5.10 -11.06 -3.38
C VAL A 143 -3.98 -11.36 -4.38
N PHE A 144 -4.32 -11.95 -5.52
CA PHE A 144 -3.35 -12.19 -6.58
C PHE A 144 -2.79 -10.88 -7.12
N LYS A 145 -1.47 -10.82 -7.29
CA LYS A 145 -0.83 -9.70 -7.99
C LYS A 145 -1.30 -9.68 -9.46
N PRO A 146 -1.52 -8.49 -10.04
CA PRO A 146 -1.81 -8.36 -11.47
C PRO A 146 -0.72 -8.99 -12.33
N SER A 147 -1.09 -9.56 -13.48
CA SER A 147 -0.14 -10.20 -14.40
C SER A 147 0.98 -9.25 -14.86
N GLN A 148 0.69 -7.95 -14.87
CA GLN A 148 1.63 -6.86 -15.10
C GLN A 148 2.87 -6.92 -14.20
N MET A 149 2.76 -7.48 -12.99
CA MET A 149 3.87 -7.59 -12.04
C MET A 149 4.51 -8.98 -12.00
N THR A 150 3.83 -10.01 -12.50
CA THR A 150 4.25 -11.41 -12.38
C THR A 150 4.74 -12.02 -13.69
N THR A 151 4.32 -11.48 -14.84
CA THR A 151 4.65 -12.02 -16.17
C THR A 151 6.00 -11.52 -16.64
N LYS A 152 6.87 -12.44 -17.08
CA LYS A 152 8.15 -12.11 -17.71
C LYS A 152 7.92 -11.29 -18.99
N GLY A 153 8.68 -10.22 -19.18
CA GLY A 153 8.55 -9.34 -20.34
C GLY A 153 7.37 -8.35 -20.27
N SER A 154 6.68 -8.26 -19.13
CA SER A 154 5.71 -7.19 -18.87
C SER A 154 6.35 -5.81 -19.04
N THR A 155 5.61 -4.88 -19.64
CA THR A 155 6.02 -3.48 -19.84
C THR A 155 5.52 -2.56 -18.74
N TYR A 156 4.98 -3.12 -17.66
CA TYR A 156 4.54 -2.35 -16.52
C TYR A 156 5.72 -1.62 -15.84
N HIS A 157 5.51 -0.33 -15.61
CA HIS A 157 6.42 0.57 -14.92
C HIS A 157 5.57 1.47 -14.01
N PRO A 158 5.80 1.51 -12.68
CA PRO A 158 4.97 2.27 -11.73
C PRO A 158 4.90 3.77 -12.02
N GLN A 159 5.94 4.31 -12.63
CA GLN A 159 6.03 5.73 -13.03
C GLN A 159 5.68 5.96 -14.50
N MET A 160 5.00 5.01 -15.17
CA MET A 160 4.60 5.22 -16.55
C MET A 160 3.56 6.33 -16.67
N THR A 161 3.71 7.13 -17.72
CA THR A 161 2.72 8.16 -18.12
C THR A 161 1.92 7.75 -19.35
N LYS A 162 2.38 6.73 -20.07
CA LYS A 162 1.69 6.13 -21.22
C LYS A 162 1.11 4.78 -20.81
N PRO A 163 -0.04 4.36 -21.38
CA PRO A 163 -0.62 3.05 -21.09
C PRO A 163 0.41 1.93 -21.30
N ALA A 164 0.43 0.94 -20.42
CA ALA A 164 1.18 -0.29 -20.64
C ALA A 164 0.75 -0.86 -22.00
N THR A 165 1.70 -1.37 -22.79
CA THR A 165 1.44 -1.91 -24.14
C THR A 165 0.30 -2.94 -24.09
N GLY A 166 -0.88 -2.59 -24.61
CA GLY A 166 -2.11 -3.40 -24.61
C GLY A 166 -3.40 -2.59 -24.41
N ASP A 167 -4.55 -3.17 -24.77
CA ASP A 167 -5.88 -2.52 -24.83
C ASP A 167 -6.61 -2.34 -23.47
N PHE A 168 -5.88 -2.21 -22.36
CA PHE A 168 -6.48 -2.31 -21.02
C PHE A 168 -7.15 -1.04 -20.50
N SER A 169 -7.10 0.06 -21.24
CA SER A 169 -7.69 1.33 -20.79
C SER A 169 -9.21 1.27 -20.81
N GLN A 170 -9.84 1.86 -19.79
CA GLN A 170 -11.28 1.93 -19.69
C GLN A 170 -11.73 3.33 -19.27
N ARG A 171 -12.80 3.82 -19.90
CA ARG A 171 -13.53 4.99 -19.42
C ARG A 171 -14.62 4.56 -18.44
N MET A 172 -14.56 5.04 -17.22
CA MET A 172 -15.57 4.83 -16.19
C MET A 172 -16.36 6.12 -15.97
N LYS A 173 -17.68 6.04 -16.03
CA LYS A 173 -18.60 7.15 -15.73
C LYS A 173 -19.36 6.83 -14.45
N ILE A 174 -19.34 7.73 -13.47
CA ILE A 174 -20.07 7.63 -12.22
C ILE A 174 -21.01 8.82 -12.10
N GLU A 175 -22.28 8.55 -11.84
CA GLU A 175 -23.29 9.58 -11.59
C GLU A 175 -23.76 9.49 -10.15
N ILE A 176 -23.61 10.59 -9.42
CA ILE A 176 -24.05 10.71 -8.03
C ILE A 176 -25.40 11.41 -8.00
N PHE A 177 -26.42 10.68 -7.54
CA PHE A 177 -27.79 11.18 -7.45
C PHE A 177 -28.06 11.84 -6.09
N CYS A 178 -27.94 11.06 -5.03
CA CYS A 178 -28.30 11.46 -3.67
C CYS A 178 -27.63 10.56 -2.62
N GLY A 179 -27.67 10.99 -1.37
CA GLY A 179 -27.37 10.19 -0.19
C GLY A 179 -28.66 9.91 0.59
N GLN A 180 -28.67 8.82 1.35
CA GLN A 180 -29.80 8.45 2.20
C GLN A 180 -29.29 8.19 3.62
N PHE A 181 -29.96 8.74 4.62
CA PHE A 181 -29.59 8.59 6.03
C PHE A 181 -28.11 8.93 6.30
N VAL A 182 -27.64 10.02 5.69
CA VAL A 182 -26.23 10.42 5.74
C VAL A 182 -25.87 10.96 7.13
N GLU A 183 -26.82 11.55 7.84
CA GLU A 183 -26.61 12.13 9.16
C GLU A 183 -25.93 11.15 10.12
N SER A 184 -24.87 11.62 10.76
CA SER A 184 -24.06 10.88 11.72
C SER A 184 -23.74 11.79 12.88
N GLU A 185 -23.64 11.25 14.10
CA GLU A 185 -23.21 11.98 15.29
C GLU A 185 -21.83 12.64 15.12
N HIS A 186 -21.05 12.21 14.12
CA HIS A 186 -19.75 12.77 13.79
C HIS A 186 -19.80 13.97 12.83
N PHE A 187 -20.94 14.23 12.19
CA PHE A 187 -21.09 15.41 11.36
C PHE A 187 -21.44 16.62 12.22
N THR A 188 -20.69 17.70 12.00
CA THR A 188 -21.06 19.04 12.48
C THR A 188 -22.24 19.55 11.64
N ASP A 189 -22.94 20.62 12.05
CA ASP A 189 -23.98 21.31 11.23
C ASP A 189 -23.43 21.92 9.91
N LEU A 190 -22.28 21.44 9.44
CA LEU A 190 -21.62 21.83 8.21
C LEU A 190 -22.22 21.07 7.02
N PRO A 191 -22.26 21.71 5.83
CA PRO A 191 -22.69 21.08 4.59
C PRO A 191 -21.90 19.80 4.28
N VAL A 192 -22.52 18.81 3.64
CA VAL A 192 -21.89 17.55 3.22
C VAL A 192 -21.66 17.49 1.72
N ALA A 193 -20.52 16.95 1.30
CA ALA A 193 -20.21 16.65 -0.09
C ALA A 193 -19.71 15.20 -0.21
N ILE A 194 -19.70 14.67 -1.43
CA ILE A 194 -19.00 13.43 -1.73
C ILE A 194 -17.63 13.78 -2.30
N GLU A 195 -16.60 13.20 -1.70
CA GLU A 195 -15.26 13.14 -2.26
C GLU A 195 -15.06 11.74 -2.88
N MET A 196 -14.68 11.71 -4.14
CA MET A 196 -14.26 10.49 -4.84
C MET A 196 -12.79 10.58 -5.19
N GLU A 197 -12.06 9.52 -4.88
CA GLU A 197 -10.63 9.41 -5.15
C GLU A 197 -10.33 8.08 -5.84
N ILE A 198 -9.70 8.14 -7.01
CA ILE A 198 -9.10 6.97 -7.63
C ILE A 198 -7.69 6.84 -7.10
N ILE A 199 -7.40 5.69 -6.50
CA ILE A 199 -6.09 5.33 -6.00
C ILE A 199 -5.52 4.30 -6.97
N GLY A 200 -4.70 4.77 -7.90
CA GLY A 200 -4.12 3.96 -8.96
C GLY A 200 -2.71 3.45 -8.64
N ALA A 201 -2.31 2.38 -9.31
CA ALA A 201 -0.90 1.94 -9.32
C ALA A 201 0.00 2.86 -10.15
N VAL A 202 -0.57 3.64 -11.07
CA VAL A 202 0.11 4.64 -11.89
C VAL A 202 -0.45 6.02 -11.60
N GLU A 203 0.41 7.04 -11.58
CA GLU A 203 0.03 8.40 -11.20
C GLU A 203 -1.04 8.99 -12.12
N LYS A 204 -1.01 8.64 -13.41
CA LYS A 204 -2.01 9.08 -14.39
C LYS A 204 -3.44 8.69 -14.02
N ASP A 205 -3.62 7.56 -13.34
CA ASP A 205 -4.95 7.07 -12.97
C ASP A 205 -5.42 7.68 -11.63
N CYS A 206 -4.53 8.29 -10.85
CA CYS A 206 -4.86 8.94 -9.59
C CYS A 206 -5.61 10.25 -9.85
N GLN A 207 -6.88 10.33 -9.42
CA GLN A 207 -7.74 11.50 -9.65
C GLN A 207 -8.68 11.70 -8.46
N SER A 208 -8.90 12.94 -8.05
CA SER A 208 -9.84 13.29 -6.98
C SER A 208 -10.89 14.27 -7.48
N PHE A 209 -12.14 14.06 -7.04
CA PHE A 209 -13.28 14.88 -7.41
C PHE A 209 -14.19 15.10 -6.21
N TYR A 210 -14.91 16.22 -6.25
CA TYR A 210 -15.89 16.58 -5.23
C TYR A 210 -17.23 16.92 -5.89
N THR A 211 -18.32 16.56 -5.24
CA THR A 211 -19.64 17.14 -5.55
C THR A 211 -19.75 18.54 -4.96
N GLU A 212 -20.74 19.30 -5.41
CA GLU A 212 -21.14 20.48 -4.65
C GLU A 212 -21.63 20.08 -3.24
N PRO A 213 -21.39 20.90 -2.21
CA PRO A 213 -21.89 20.68 -0.87
C PRO A 213 -23.41 20.85 -0.80
N SER A 214 -24.04 20.01 0.01
CA SER A 214 -25.46 20.06 0.32
C SER A 214 -25.67 20.43 1.78
N ASN A 215 -26.60 21.35 2.05
CA ASN A 215 -27.02 21.66 3.42
C ASN A 215 -28.02 20.64 3.99
N ASN A 216 -28.53 19.72 3.15
CA ASN A 216 -29.42 18.66 3.62
C ASN A 216 -28.58 17.48 4.11
N LEU A 217 -28.40 17.37 5.43
CA LEU A 217 -27.52 16.37 6.05
C LEU A 217 -28.15 14.98 6.12
N PHE A 218 -29.48 14.87 6.03
CA PHE A 218 -30.17 13.60 6.15
C PHE A 218 -30.25 12.89 4.79
N ASN A 219 -30.78 13.55 3.77
CA ASN A 219 -30.99 13.01 2.41
C ASN A 219 -30.51 14.00 1.33
N PRO A 220 -29.20 14.28 1.25
CA PRO A 220 -28.65 15.22 0.26
C PRO A 220 -28.93 14.77 -1.17
N VAL A 221 -29.19 15.73 -2.06
CA VAL A 221 -29.33 15.51 -3.51
C VAL A 221 -28.24 16.31 -4.21
N TRP A 222 -27.51 15.67 -5.12
CA TRP A 222 -26.37 16.24 -5.85
C TRP A 222 -26.61 16.32 -7.37
N GLU A 223 -27.88 16.41 -7.77
CA GLU A 223 -28.35 16.73 -9.13
C GLU A 223 -27.65 15.97 -10.28
N ARG A 224 -27.28 14.69 -10.05
CA ARG A 224 -26.55 13.86 -11.04
C ARG A 224 -25.17 14.40 -11.39
N SER A 225 -24.44 14.89 -10.38
CA SER A 225 -23.01 15.18 -10.49
C SER A 225 -22.31 14.00 -11.15
N THR A 226 -21.76 14.25 -12.33
CA THR A 226 -21.22 13.22 -13.22
C THR A 226 -19.72 13.31 -13.27
N PHE A 227 -19.05 12.19 -13.04
CA PHE A 227 -17.59 12.09 -13.01
C PHE A 227 -17.16 11.07 -14.05
N THR A 228 -16.17 11.43 -14.86
CA THR A 228 -15.64 10.57 -15.92
C THR A 228 -14.15 10.38 -15.70
N PHE A 229 -13.73 9.12 -15.59
CA PHE A 229 -12.36 8.71 -15.35
C PHE A 229 -11.85 7.94 -16.55
N ASP A 230 -10.74 8.40 -17.14
CA ASP A 230 -10.03 7.66 -18.18
C ASP A 230 -8.88 6.87 -17.55
N LEU A 231 -9.14 5.60 -17.21
CA LEU A 231 -8.23 4.72 -16.49
C LEU A 231 -7.33 3.95 -17.46
N SER A 232 -6.03 3.96 -17.22
CA SER A 232 -5.04 3.24 -18.01
C SER A 232 -4.91 1.78 -17.57
N LEU A 233 -4.97 1.53 -16.25
CA LEU A 233 -4.86 0.20 -15.63
C LEU A 233 -5.99 0.02 -14.59
N PRO A 234 -7.26 -0.11 -15.03
CA PRO A 234 -8.42 -0.17 -14.13
C PRO A 234 -8.36 -1.33 -13.12
N SER A 235 -7.77 -2.47 -13.51
CA SER A 235 -7.59 -3.63 -12.61
C SER A 235 -6.65 -3.36 -11.43
N MET A 236 -5.85 -2.30 -11.51
CA MET A 236 -4.87 -1.86 -10.52
C MET A 236 -5.27 -0.56 -9.81
N CYS A 237 -6.55 -0.19 -9.89
CA CYS A 237 -7.11 0.98 -9.23
C CYS A 237 -8.10 0.58 -8.14
N LEU A 238 -8.24 1.44 -7.14
CA LEU A 238 -9.32 1.41 -6.16
C LEU A 238 -10.09 2.73 -6.26
N LEU A 239 -11.41 2.68 -6.17
CA LEU A 239 -12.26 3.86 -6.02
C LEU A 239 -12.62 4.00 -4.54
N LEU A 240 -12.22 5.11 -3.93
CA LEU A 240 -12.61 5.50 -2.58
C LEU A 240 -13.70 6.56 -2.67
N VAL A 241 -14.86 6.28 -2.08
CA VAL A 241 -15.99 7.22 -1.99
C VAL A 241 -16.17 7.60 -0.53
N LYS A 242 -16.04 8.89 -0.23
CA LYS A 242 -16.16 9.46 1.12
C LYS A 242 -17.29 10.46 1.15
N VAL A 243 -18.09 10.44 2.21
CA VAL A 243 -18.95 11.58 2.56
C VAL A 243 -18.18 12.46 3.53
N VAL A 244 -18.02 13.74 3.19
CA VAL A 244 -17.19 14.69 3.94
C VAL A 244 -18.00 15.93 4.32
N SER A 245 -17.77 16.47 5.52
CA SER A 245 -18.24 17.80 5.89
C SER A 245 -17.34 18.87 5.28
N VAL A 246 -17.92 19.91 4.71
CA VAL A 246 -17.22 21.01 4.05
C VAL A 246 -17.34 22.28 4.87
N SER A 247 -16.22 22.72 5.45
CA SER A 247 -16.11 24.05 6.06
C SER A 247 -15.98 25.13 4.98
N ARG A 248 -16.63 26.30 5.17
CA ARG A 248 -16.49 27.47 4.28
C ARG A 248 -15.04 27.98 4.18
N VAL A 249 -14.15 27.60 5.09
CA VAL A 249 -12.75 28.03 5.13
C VAL A 249 -11.86 27.21 4.16
N ASN A 250 -12.27 26.00 3.77
CA ASN A 250 -11.45 25.08 2.96
C ASN A 250 -11.75 25.13 1.46
N ARG A 251 -12.46 26.16 0.96
CA ARG A 251 -12.77 26.31 -0.49
C ARG A 251 -11.68 27.01 -1.31
N LEU A 252 -10.48 27.17 -0.77
CA LEU A 252 -9.34 27.73 -1.50
C LEU A 252 -8.09 26.87 -1.29
N VAL A 253 -7.96 25.80 -2.08
CA VAL A 253 -6.71 25.45 -2.78
C VAL A 253 -7.10 24.89 -4.14
#